data_AF-A0A853F1T5-F1
#
_entry.id   AF-A0A853F1T5-F1
#
_cell.length_a   1.000
_cell.length_b   1.000
_cell.length_c   1.000
_cell.angle_alpha   90.00
_cell.angle_beta   90.00
_cell.angle_gamma   90.00
#
_symmetry.space_group_name_H-M   'P 1'
#
loop_
_entity.id
_entity.type
_entity.pdbx_description
1 polymer ?
#
loop_
_entity_poly.entity_id
_entity_poly.type
_entity_poly.pdbx_seq_one_letter_code
_entity_poly.pdbx_strand_id
1 'polypeptide(L)'
;MIQNKSANIVPVILGILKSGAYYLPVDTKNPTDKVQAILMDAKPKILITDKYFSSFKSLQIISYEYLLGLRYQKNKKTKTNLPLVNSEDIAYCLYTSGTTGKPKGAIIQHRSVLSFFRL
;
A
#
# COMPACT_ATOMS: atom_id res chain seq x y z
N MET A 1 1.69 -1.79 2.64
CA MET A 1 1.71 -3.12 1.98
C MET A 1 3.12 -3.66 2.10
N ILE A 2 3.28 -4.85 2.69
CA ILE A 2 4.56 -5.53 2.88
C ILE A 2 4.47 -6.89 2.18
N GLN A 3 5.05 -7.00 0.97
CA GLN A 3 5.03 -8.22 0.17
C GLN A 3 6.27 -8.31 -0.73
N ASN A 4 6.69 -9.53 -1.04
CA ASN A 4 7.69 -9.79 -2.07
C ASN A 4 7.18 -9.38 -3.46
N LYS A 5 8.10 -9.10 -4.39
CA LYS A 5 7.76 -8.85 -5.80
C LYS A 5 7.02 -10.06 -6.39
N SER A 6 5.84 -9.81 -6.95
CA SER A 6 4.98 -10.80 -7.60
C SER A 6 4.08 -10.11 -8.61
N ALA A 7 3.74 -10.78 -9.73
CA ALA A 7 2.79 -10.25 -10.71
C ALA A 7 1.42 -9.93 -10.09
N ASN A 8 1.06 -10.67 -9.03
CA ASN A 8 -0.18 -10.50 -8.30
C ASN A 8 -0.24 -9.19 -7.47
N ILE A 9 0.81 -8.37 -7.46
CA ILE A 9 0.82 -7.09 -6.74
C ILE A 9 0.03 -6.01 -7.47
N VAL A 10 -0.01 -6.07 -8.81
CA VAL A 10 -0.68 -5.06 -9.65
C VAL A 10 -2.18 -4.94 -9.33
N PRO A 11 -2.96 -6.04 -9.26
CA PRO A 11 -4.38 -5.99 -8.89
C PRO A 11 -4.63 -5.43 -7.49
N VAL A 12 -3.73 -5.70 -6.54
CA VAL A 12 -3.83 -5.16 -5.18
C VAL A 12 -3.60 -3.65 -5.19
N ILE A 13 -2.55 -3.19 -5.88
CA ILE A 13 -2.29 -1.75 -6.07
C ILE A 13 -3.49 -1.08 -6.74
N LEU A 14 -4.02 -1.64 -7.83
CA LEU A 14 -5.19 -1.10 -8.51
C LEU A 14 -6.43 -1.08 -7.63
N GLY A 15 -6.65 -2.11 -6.80
CA GLY A 15 -7.75 -2.14 -5.83
C GLY A 15 -7.65 -1.03 -4.78
N ILE A 16 -6.43 -0.75 -4.28
CA ILE A 16 -6.16 0.35 -3.35
C ILE A 16 -6.44 1.70 -4.02
N LEU A 17 -5.88 1.93 -5.21
CA LEU A 17 -6.08 3.21 -5.92
C LEU A 17 -7.56 3.43 -6.27
N LYS A 18 -8.28 2.39 -6.70
CA LYS A 18 -9.71 2.46 -7.01
C LYS A 18 -10.60 2.72 -5.79
N SER A 19 -10.13 2.43 -4.57
CA SER A 19 -10.86 2.76 -3.35
C SER A 19 -10.60 4.20 -2.87
N GLY A 20 -9.79 4.98 -3.61
CA GLY A 20 -9.36 6.32 -3.20
C GLY A 20 -8.30 6.33 -2.10
N ALA A 21 -7.76 5.16 -1.74
CA ALA A 21 -6.64 5.07 -0.82
C ALA A 21 -5.31 5.14 -1.59
N TYR A 22 -4.26 5.62 -0.90
CA TYR A 22 -2.89 5.51 -1.39
C TYR A 22 -2.21 4.28 -0.78
N TYR A 23 -1.21 3.74 -1.46
CA TYR A 23 -0.40 2.65 -0.91
C TYR A 23 0.99 3.12 -0.47
N LEU A 24 1.50 2.42 0.54
CA LEU A 24 2.87 2.54 1.01
C LEU A 24 3.55 1.17 0.84
N PRO A 25 4.37 0.95 -0.20
CA PRO A 25 5.10 -0.29 -0.33
C PRO A 25 6.28 -0.28 0.64
N VAL A 26 6.43 -1.35 1.40
CA VAL A 26 7.56 -1.56 2.31
C VAL A 26 8.17 -2.91 1.99
N ASP A 27 9.47 -2.92 1.66
CA ASP A 27 10.20 -4.14 1.32
C ASP A 27 10.26 -5.08 2.54
N THR A 28 9.91 -6.35 2.33
CA THR A 28 9.96 -7.45 3.31
C THR A 28 11.37 -7.70 3.83
N LYS A 29 12.39 -7.31 3.06
CA LYS A 29 13.82 -7.42 3.41
C LYS A 29 14.29 -6.35 4.39
N ASN A 30 13.49 -5.31 4.65
CA ASN A 30 13.85 -4.33 5.67
C ASN A 30 13.87 -4.99 7.06
N PRO A 31 14.83 -4.64 7.93
CA PRO A 31 14.82 -5.05 9.34
C PRO A 31 13.51 -4.66 10.03
N THR A 32 13.08 -5.47 11.00
CA THR A 32 11.81 -5.27 11.73
C THR A 32 11.71 -3.87 12.34
N ASP A 33 12.78 -3.37 12.96
CA ASP A 33 12.80 -2.03 13.58
C ASP A 33 12.57 -0.91 12.56
N LYS A 34 13.13 -1.06 11.36
CA LYS A 34 12.93 -0.10 10.27
C LYS A 34 11.50 -0.12 9.76
N VAL A 35 10.92 -1.31 9.59
CA VAL A 35 9.50 -1.47 9.25
C VAL A 35 8.62 -0.84 10.34
N GLN A 36 8.97 -1.06 11.62
CA GLN A 36 8.23 -0.51 12.74
C GLN A 36 8.27 1.02 12.77
N ALA A 37 9.44 1.62 12.55
CA ALA A 37 9.60 3.07 12.45
C ALA A 37 8.76 3.67 11.31
N ILE A 38 8.76 3.01 10.13
CA ILE A 38 7.93 3.45 8.99
C ILE A 38 6.44 3.40 9.33
N LEU A 39 5.97 2.30 9.95
CA LEU A 39 4.55 2.15 10.29
C LEU A 39 4.11 3.12 11.40
N MET A 40 4.98 3.42 12.37
CA MET A 40 4.73 4.41 13.42
C MET A 40 4.59 5.84 12.86
N ASP A 41 5.39 6.18 11.86
CA ASP A 41 5.34 7.48 11.19
C ASP A 41 4.12 7.58 10.26
N ALA A 42 3.92 6.56 9.40
CA ALA A 42 2.87 6.56 8.38
C ALA A 42 1.46 6.36 8.94
N LYS A 43 1.32 5.70 10.10
CA LYS A 43 0.04 5.36 10.77
C LYS A 43 -1.03 4.83 9.79
N PRO A 44 -0.74 3.79 8.99
CA PRO A 44 -1.68 3.30 7.99
C PRO A 44 -2.94 2.75 8.67
N LYS A 45 -4.10 2.89 8.04
CA LYS A 45 -5.35 2.30 8.54
C LYS A 45 -5.40 0.78 8.36
N ILE A 46 -4.79 0.29 7.28
CA ILE A 46 -4.81 -1.12 6.88
C ILE A 46 -3.40 -1.55 6.52
N LEU A 47 -3.00 -2.74 6.98
CA LEU A 47 -1.76 -3.40 6.60
C LEU A 47 -2.06 -4.64 5.76
N ILE A 48 -1.65 -4.63 4.50
CA ILE A 48 -1.70 -5.82 3.64
C ILE A 48 -0.36 -6.53 3.71
N THR A 49 -0.35 -7.75 4.29
CA THR A 49 0.85 -8.58 4.45
C THR A 49 0.48 -10.00 4.88
N ASP A 50 1.30 -10.98 4.50
CA ASP A 50 1.25 -12.34 5.07
C ASP A 50 2.22 -12.52 6.26
N LYS A 51 3.03 -11.49 6.59
CA LYS A 51 3.97 -11.54 7.71
C LYS A 51 3.28 -11.10 9.00
N TYR A 52 3.48 -11.87 10.06
CA TYR A 52 3.01 -11.50 11.39
C TYR A 52 3.92 -10.45 12.03
N PHE A 53 3.31 -9.40 12.58
CA PHE A 53 4.01 -8.37 13.37
C PHE A 53 3.33 -8.21 14.73
N SER A 54 3.96 -8.72 15.79
CA SER A 54 3.42 -8.70 17.17
C SER A 54 3.18 -7.28 17.70
N SER A 55 3.96 -6.30 17.24
CA SER A 55 3.92 -4.91 17.71
C SER A 55 2.73 -4.08 17.19
N PHE A 56 1.90 -4.63 16.29
CA PHE A 56 0.85 -3.87 15.59
C PHE A 56 -0.56 -4.43 15.79
N LYS A 57 -0.92 -4.75 17.04
CA LYS A 57 -2.22 -5.34 17.39
C LYS A 57 -3.44 -4.47 17.01
N SER A 58 -3.26 -3.16 16.86
CA SER A 58 -4.34 -2.21 16.54
C SER A 58 -4.55 -2.00 15.03
N LEU A 59 -3.66 -2.51 14.17
CA LEU A 59 -3.82 -2.36 12.73
C LEU A 59 -4.77 -3.42 12.19
N GLN A 60 -5.67 -3.02 11.29
CA GLN A 60 -6.41 -3.99 10.49
C GLN A 60 -5.44 -4.67 9.52
N ILE A 61 -5.09 -5.93 9.79
CA ILE A 61 -4.23 -6.73 8.93
C ILE A 61 -5.09 -7.53 7.96
N ILE A 62 -4.76 -7.43 6.67
CA ILE A 62 -5.37 -8.23 5.60
C ILE A 62 -4.28 -9.11 5.00
N SER A 63 -4.48 -10.43 5.04
CA SER A 63 -3.58 -11.35 4.35
C SER A 63 -3.61 -11.09 2.84
N TYR A 64 -2.44 -11.09 2.23
CA TYR A 64 -2.31 -10.95 0.80
C TYR A 64 -2.82 -12.21 0.08
N GLU A 65 -2.54 -13.40 0.61
CA GLU A 65 -3.10 -14.67 0.12
C GLU A 65 -4.64 -14.65 0.13
N TYR A 66 -5.26 -14.13 1.19
CA TYR A 66 -6.71 -13.95 1.25
C TYR A 66 -7.24 -13.07 0.10
N LEU A 67 -6.59 -11.93 -0.19
CA LEU A 67 -6.97 -11.06 -1.31
C LEU A 67 -6.88 -11.76 -2.67
N LEU A 68 -5.92 -12.66 -2.85
CA LEU A 68 -5.80 -13.44 -4.07
C LEU A 68 -6.90 -14.50 -4.18
N GLY A 69 -7.27 -15.14 -3.08
CA GLY A 69 -8.40 -16.07 -3.02
C GLY A 69 -9.72 -15.45 -3.46
N LEU A 70 -9.96 -14.17 -3.13
CA LEU A 70 -11.15 -13.43 -3.58
C LEU A 70 -11.26 -13.32 -5.10
N ARG A 71 -10.15 -13.35 -5.84
CA ARG A 71 -10.15 -13.27 -7.31
C ARG A 71 -10.82 -14.49 -7.96
N TYR A 72 -10.78 -15.63 -7.29
CA TYR A 72 -11.37 -16.88 -7.77
C TYR A 72 -12.84 -17.03 -7.38
N GLN A 73 -13.35 -16.17 -6.49
CA GLN A 73 -14.79 -16.08 -6.20
C GLN A 73 -15.48 -15.33 -7.35
N LYS A 74 -15.70 -16.02 -8.47
CA LYS A 74 -16.62 -15.56 -9.52
C LYS A 74 -17.99 -15.28 -8.89
N ASN A 75 -18.58 -14.13 -9.20
CA ASN A 75 -20.03 -13.83 -9.11
C ASN A 75 -20.59 -13.02 -7.92
N LYS A 76 -19.86 -12.03 -7.39
CA LYS A 76 -20.54 -10.86 -6.81
C LYS A 76 -20.07 -9.58 -7.48
N LYS A 77 -20.79 -9.13 -8.52
CA LYS A 77 -20.73 -7.73 -8.92
C LYS A 77 -21.19 -6.90 -7.72
N THR A 78 -20.25 -6.35 -6.96
CA THR A 78 -20.57 -5.35 -5.94
C THR A 78 -21.10 -4.13 -6.68
N LYS A 79 -22.39 -3.84 -6.53
CA LYS A 79 -23.06 -2.67 -7.13
C LYS A 79 -22.73 -1.36 -6.41
N THR A 80 -21.68 -1.34 -5.60
CA THR A 80 -21.21 -0.13 -4.93
C THR A 80 -20.45 0.72 -5.92
N ASN A 81 -20.86 1.97 -6.08
CA ASN A 81 -20.07 2.96 -6.79
C ASN A 81 -18.74 3.14 -6.06
N LEU A 82 -17.65 3.10 -6.83
CA LEU A 82 -16.34 3.48 -6.34
C LEU A 82 -16.32 5.00 -6.09
N PRO A 83 -15.50 5.47 -5.13
CA PRO A 83 -15.33 6.90 -4.94
C PRO A 83 -14.70 7.55 -6.18
N LEU A 84 -14.96 8.86 -6.35
CA LEU A 84 -14.22 9.67 -7.30
C LEU A 84 -12.78 9.85 -6.79
N VAL A 85 -11.81 9.68 -7.69
CA VAL A 85 -10.38 9.90 -7.41
C VAL A 85 -9.88 11.01 -8.33
N ASN A 86 -9.32 12.06 -7.76
CA ASN A 86 -8.82 13.24 -8.45
C ASN A 86 -7.31 13.13 -8.73
N SER A 87 -6.82 13.97 -9.64
CA SER A 87 -5.41 13.94 -10.03
C SER A 87 -4.45 14.42 -8.93
N GLU A 88 -4.97 15.23 -8.01
CA GLU A 88 -4.31 15.78 -6.83
C GLU A 88 -4.30 14.80 -5.65
N ASP A 89 -5.10 13.74 -5.70
CA ASP A 89 -5.08 12.72 -4.65
C ASP A 89 -3.74 11.98 -4.64
N ILE A 90 -3.35 11.50 -3.45
CA ILE A 90 -2.12 10.76 -3.26
C ILE A 90 -2.27 9.38 -3.93
N ALA A 91 -1.32 9.01 -4.78
CA ALA A 91 -1.25 7.68 -5.37
C ALA A 91 -0.45 6.72 -4.46
N TYR A 92 0.73 7.16 -4.03
CA TYR A 92 1.57 6.39 -3.13
C TYR A 92 2.49 7.26 -2.30
N CYS A 93 3.01 6.67 -1.22
CA CYS A 93 4.11 7.22 -0.44
C CYS A 93 5.29 6.25 -0.51
N LEU A 94 6.53 6.74 -0.58
CA LEU A 94 7.75 5.93 -0.50
C LEU A 94 8.62 6.40 0.65
N TYR A 95 9.07 5.46 1.50
CA TYR A 95 10.04 5.79 2.54
C TYR A 95 11.46 5.63 2.02
N THR A 96 12.28 6.66 2.23
CA THR A 96 13.71 6.65 1.92
C THR A 96 14.53 6.74 3.20
N SER A 97 15.79 6.29 3.13
CA SER A 97 16.75 6.48 4.23
C SER A 97 17.03 7.98 4.37
N GLY A 98 16.58 8.59 5.47
CA GLY A 98 16.91 9.97 5.76
C GLY A 98 18.37 10.11 6.18
N THR A 99 19.01 11.22 5.81
CA THR A 99 20.37 11.57 6.24
C THR A 99 20.52 11.69 7.76
N THR A 100 19.42 11.94 8.47
CA THR A 100 19.33 12.02 9.94
C THR A 100 19.02 10.67 10.59
N GLY A 101 19.11 9.55 9.86
CA GLY A 101 18.80 8.19 10.33
C GLY A 101 17.30 7.86 10.42
N LYS A 102 16.42 8.86 10.52
CA LYS A 102 14.96 8.66 10.49
C LYS A 102 14.43 8.54 9.05
N PRO A 103 13.65 7.49 8.72
CA PRO A 103 13.00 7.37 7.42
C PRO A 103 12.09 8.57 7.11
N LYS A 104 12.05 9.01 5.85
CA LYS A 104 11.16 10.11 5.40
C LYS A 104 10.22 9.61 4.30
N GLY A 105 8.94 9.92 4.43
CA GLY A 105 7.91 9.60 3.44
C GLY A 105 7.85 10.64 2.32
N ALA A 106 8.12 10.22 1.08
CA ALA A 106 7.90 11.00 -0.13
C ALA A 106 6.50 10.73 -0.68
N ILE A 107 5.65 11.75 -0.67
CA ILE A 107 4.25 11.67 -1.11
C ILE A 107 4.15 11.99 -2.60
N ILE A 108 3.55 11.09 -3.36
CA ILE A 108 3.39 11.22 -4.81
C ILE A 108 1.91 11.21 -5.19
N GLN A 109 1.48 12.26 -5.91
CA GLN A 109 0.11 12.40 -6.40
C GLN A 109 -0.09 11.67 -7.73
N HIS A 110 -1.35 11.36 -8.07
CA HIS A 110 -1.70 10.73 -9.35
C HIS A 110 -1.17 11.50 -10.56
N ARG A 111 -1.31 12.83 -10.59
CA ARG A 111 -0.83 13.69 -11.68
C ARG A 111 0.69 13.59 -11.91
N SER A 112 1.47 13.45 -10.84
CA SER A 112 2.93 13.33 -10.93
C SER A 112 3.34 12.03 -11.61
N VAL A 113 2.64 10.94 -11.30
CA VAL A 113 2.85 9.63 -11.96
C VAL A 113 2.51 9.72 -13.45
N LEU A 114 1.36 10.32 -13.79
CA LEU A 114 0.95 10.48 -15.19
C LEU A 114 1.91 11.37 -15.98
N SER A 115 2.43 12.44 -15.36
CA SER A 115 3.42 13.31 -16.00
C SER A 115 4.73 12.58 -16.29
N PHE A 116 5.16 11.67 -15.42
CA PHE A 116 6.39 10.89 -15.62
C PHE A 116 6.32 9.94 -16.82
N PHE A 117 5.16 9.32 -17.06
CA PHE A 117 4.94 8.41 -18.19
C PHE A 117 4.63 9.10 -19.52
N ARG A 118 4.55 10.43 -19.56
CA ARG A 118 4.33 11.22 -20.78
C ARG A 118 5.62 11.67 -21.48
N LEU A 119 6.77 11.24 -20.97
CA LEU A 119 8.08 11.36 -21.61
C LEU A 119 8.19 10.36 -22.77
#